data_AF-A0A1G4KCI7-F1
#
_entry.id   AF-A0A1G4KCI7-F1
#
_cell.length_a   1.000
_cell.length_b   1.000
_cell.length_c   1.000
_cell.angle_alpha   90.00
_cell.angle_beta   90.00
_cell.angle_gamma   90.00
#
_symmetry.space_group_name_H-M   'P 1'
#
loop_
_entity.id
_entity.type
_entity.pdbx_description
1 polymer ?
#
loop_
_entity_poly.entity_id
_entity_poly.type
_entity_poly.pdbx_seq_one_letter_code
_entity_poly.pdbx_strand_id
1 'polypeptide(L)'
;MSFKCQICSLELAKYKCPKCAIRYCSLACFKNSDKHVHDERTIEDKPAPKPVEEKPKKQLTTEQFNTVYQETPEIQELLGYNTVKFHLAKVHRILSTGGSPLGTSDAQMSTEAKQQLAVDYLNTLRYGGVHYNEAIEEFCQISLGKLTGESAES
;
A
#
# COMPACT_ATOMS: atom_id res chain seq x y z
N MET A 1 -11.07 -30.48 3.58
CA MET A 1 -12.38 -29.78 3.54
C MET A 1 -12.57 -29.19 2.16
N SER A 2 -13.60 -29.62 1.44
CA SER A 2 -13.94 -29.12 0.10
C SER A 2 -14.90 -27.94 0.22
N PHE A 3 -14.59 -26.84 -0.45
CA PHE A 3 -15.41 -25.63 -0.43
C PHE A 3 -16.26 -25.55 -1.69
N LYS A 4 -17.53 -25.11 -1.58
CA LYS A 4 -18.39 -24.86 -2.74
C LYS A 4 -17.98 -23.58 -3.46
N CYS A 5 -18.27 -23.52 -4.76
CA CYS A 5 -18.11 -22.34 -5.59
C CYS A 5 -18.93 -21.18 -5.00
N GLN A 6 -18.29 -20.05 -4.76
CA GLN A 6 -18.96 -18.85 -4.23
C GLN A 6 -19.72 -18.07 -5.31
N ILE A 7 -19.64 -18.51 -6.57
CA ILE A 7 -20.30 -17.85 -7.72
C ILE A 7 -21.58 -18.59 -8.11
N CYS A 8 -21.50 -19.92 -8.29
CA CYS A 8 -22.68 -20.72 -8.62
C CYS A 8 -23.25 -21.49 -7.42
N SER A 9 -22.46 -21.76 -6.37
CA SER A 9 -22.84 -22.58 -5.21
C SER A 9 -23.32 -24.02 -5.52
N LEU A 10 -23.25 -24.44 -6.79
CA LEU A 10 -23.66 -25.76 -7.26
C LEU A 10 -22.51 -26.77 -7.15
N GLU A 11 -21.33 -26.39 -7.63
CA GLU A 11 -20.16 -27.27 -7.68
C GLU A 11 -19.11 -26.94 -6.62
N LEU A 12 -18.19 -27.87 -6.39
CA LEU A 12 -17.00 -27.63 -5.59
C LEU A 12 -16.07 -26.64 -6.30
N ALA A 13 -15.53 -25.70 -5.52
CA ALA A 13 -14.56 -24.76 -6.01
C ALA A 13 -13.22 -25.45 -6.30
N LYS A 14 -12.70 -25.21 -7.50
CA LYS A 14 -11.43 -25.75 -7.98
C LYS A 14 -10.31 -24.71 -7.95
N TYR A 15 -10.67 -23.43 -8.04
CA TYR A 15 -9.73 -22.32 -8.19
C TYR A 15 -10.08 -21.16 -7.26
N LYS A 16 -9.11 -20.27 -7.00
CA LYS A 16 -9.27 -19.06 -6.20
C LYS A 16 -8.82 -17.86 -7.01
N CYS A 17 -9.65 -16.82 -7.07
CA CYS A 17 -9.33 -15.58 -7.76
C CYS A 17 -8.25 -14.80 -6.99
N PRO A 18 -7.15 -14.36 -7.62
CA PRO A 18 -6.09 -13.61 -6.94
C PRO A 18 -6.48 -12.16 -6.62
N LYS A 19 -7.53 -11.61 -7.27
CA LYS A 19 -7.96 -10.21 -7.09
C LYS A 19 -8.96 -10.03 -5.94
N CYS A 20 -10.00 -10.84 -5.88
CA CYS A 20 -11.07 -10.73 -4.86
C CYS A 20 -11.10 -11.93 -3.88
N ALA A 21 -10.16 -12.87 -3.98
CA ALA A 21 -10.08 -14.08 -3.16
C ALA A 21 -11.28 -15.06 -3.23
N ILE A 22 -12.26 -14.80 -4.12
CA ILE A 22 -13.45 -15.63 -4.35
C ILE A 22 -13.05 -17.00 -4.93
N ARG A 23 -13.65 -18.06 -4.40
CA ARG A 23 -13.43 -19.44 -4.86
C ARG A 23 -14.44 -19.85 -5.93
N TYR A 24 -13.98 -20.38 -7.06
CA TYR A 24 -14.82 -20.69 -8.21
C TYR A 24 -14.56 -22.10 -8.77
N CYS A 25 -15.57 -22.70 -9.42
CA CYS A 25 -15.46 -24.06 -9.99
C CYS A 25 -14.83 -24.09 -11.39
N SER A 26 -15.09 -23.08 -12.23
CA SER A 26 -14.65 -23.05 -13.63
C SER A 26 -14.51 -21.63 -14.19
N LEU A 27 -13.90 -21.49 -15.36
CA LEU A 27 -13.77 -20.20 -16.05
C LEU A 27 -15.12 -19.53 -16.37
N ALA A 28 -16.19 -20.32 -16.52
CA ALA A 28 -17.55 -19.78 -16.71
C ALA A 28 -18.02 -18.99 -15.47
N CYS A 29 -17.69 -19.48 -14.27
CA CYS A 29 -17.93 -18.73 -13.04
C CYS A 29 -16.97 -17.53 -12.91
N PHE A 30 -15.71 -17.67 -13.30
CA PHE A 30 -14.74 -16.58 -13.25
C PHE A 30 -15.11 -15.39 -14.16
N LYS A 31 -15.71 -15.64 -15.33
CA LYS A 31 -16.12 -14.58 -16.28
C LYS A 31 -17.52 -14.03 -16.03
N ASN A 32 -18.23 -14.51 -15.01
CA ASN A 32 -19.57 -14.05 -14.70
C ASN A 32 -19.51 -12.70 -13.98
N SER A 33 -19.48 -11.60 -14.74
CA SER A 33 -19.36 -10.23 -14.23
C SER A 33 -20.50 -9.81 -13.29
N ASP A 34 -21.69 -10.41 -13.40
CA ASP A 34 -22.82 -10.15 -12.50
C ASP A 34 -22.61 -10.71 -11.09
N LYS A 35 -21.94 -11.86 -10.97
CA LYS A 35 -21.74 -12.57 -9.69
C LYS A 35 -20.29 -12.58 -9.20
N HIS A 36 -19.35 -12.22 -10.07
CA HIS A 36 -17.93 -12.08 -9.81
C HIS A 36 -17.55 -10.61 -9.94
N VAL A 37 -18.11 -9.80 -9.03
CA VAL A 37 -17.80 -8.38 -8.96
C VAL A 37 -16.45 -8.22 -8.28
N HIS A 38 -15.51 -7.60 -8.98
CA HIS A 38 -14.25 -7.13 -8.40
C HIS A 38 -14.47 -5.78 -7.73
N ASP A 39 -15.42 -5.75 -6.80
CA ASP A 39 -15.64 -4.54 -6.03
C ASP A 39 -14.47 -4.40 -5.06
N GLU A 40 -13.75 -3.28 -5.16
CA GLU A 40 -12.67 -2.94 -4.22
C GLU A 40 -13.22 -2.62 -2.82
N ARG A 41 -14.53 -2.79 -2.58
CA ARG A 41 -15.21 -2.62 -1.29
C ARG A 41 -16.20 -3.75 -1.05
N THR A 42 -15.78 -4.83 -0.35
CA THR A 42 -16.67 -5.59 0.56
C THR A 42 -15.88 -6.69 1.29
N ILE A 43 -15.20 -6.28 2.36
CA ILE A 43 -15.32 -7.04 3.60
C ILE A 43 -16.66 -6.61 4.16
N GLU A 44 -17.68 -7.47 4.20
CA GLU A 44 -18.74 -7.50 5.23
C GLU A 44 -19.90 -8.45 4.87
N ASP A 45 -20.03 -9.53 5.65
CA ASP A 45 -21.27 -9.89 6.40
C ASP A 45 -20.91 -11.00 7.43
N LYS A 46 -20.50 -10.65 8.67
CA LYS A 46 -21.23 -10.58 9.98
C LYS A 46 -21.60 -11.93 10.64
N PRO A 47 -21.46 -12.09 11.98
CA PRO A 47 -22.34 -11.37 12.94
C PRO A 47 -21.67 -10.77 14.21
N ALA A 48 -22.41 -9.81 14.78
CA ALA A 48 -22.41 -9.25 16.14
C ALA A 48 -21.23 -8.36 16.61
N PRO A 49 -21.52 -7.23 17.31
CA PRO A 49 -20.52 -6.27 17.75
C PRO A 49 -19.75 -6.85 18.93
N LYS A 50 -18.50 -7.21 18.70
CA LYS A 50 -17.54 -7.40 19.77
C LYS A 50 -16.97 -6.02 20.13
N PRO A 51 -16.70 -5.74 21.43
CA PRO A 51 -16.16 -4.47 21.86
C PRO A 51 -14.98 -4.07 20.97
N VAL A 52 -14.94 -2.79 20.60
CA VAL A 52 -13.84 -2.19 19.86
C VAL A 52 -12.59 -2.35 20.74
N GLU A 53 -11.87 -3.45 20.55
CA GLU A 53 -10.47 -3.52 20.94
C GLU A 53 -9.76 -2.51 20.05
N GLU A 54 -9.39 -1.37 20.64
CA GLU A 54 -8.46 -0.43 20.04
C GLU A 54 -7.24 -1.24 19.56
N LYS A 55 -7.12 -1.40 18.25
CA LYS A 55 -5.88 -1.92 17.66
C LYS A 55 -4.75 -1.05 18.22
N PRO A 56 -3.65 -1.64 18.70
CA PRO A 56 -2.54 -0.85 19.22
C PRO A 56 -2.14 0.16 18.14
N LYS A 57 -2.29 1.46 18.45
CA LYS A 57 -1.91 2.53 17.55
C LYS A 57 -0.45 2.28 17.18
N LYS A 58 -0.16 2.06 15.90
CA LYS A 58 1.22 1.86 15.44
C LYS A 58 1.98 3.16 15.73
N GLN A 59 2.92 3.11 16.66
CA GLN A 59 3.73 4.27 17.03
C GLN A 59 5.03 4.25 16.23
N LEU A 60 5.38 5.41 15.65
CA LEU A 60 6.67 5.60 14.99
C LEU A 60 7.74 6.00 16.01
N THR A 61 9.00 5.67 15.72
CA THR A 61 10.13 5.89 16.65
C THR A 61 10.49 7.36 16.83
N THR A 62 10.21 8.19 15.83
CA THR A 62 10.47 9.63 15.87
C THR A 62 9.17 10.35 16.21
N GLU A 63 9.18 11.15 17.27
CA GLU A 63 7.98 11.83 17.80
C GLU A 63 7.30 12.71 16.75
N GLN A 64 8.08 13.52 16.00
CA GLN A 64 7.56 14.36 14.91
C GLN A 64 6.84 13.54 13.84
N PHE A 65 7.43 12.43 13.38
CA PHE A 65 6.80 11.56 12.38
C PHE A 65 5.59 10.83 12.94
N ASN A 66 5.64 10.45 14.22
CA ASN A 66 4.50 9.85 14.90
C ASN A 66 3.33 10.83 14.95
N THR A 67 3.55 12.09 15.32
CA THR A 67 2.52 13.13 15.30
C THR A 67 1.91 13.28 13.92
N VAL A 68 2.74 13.46 12.88
CA VAL A 68 2.26 13.57 11.49
C VAL A 68 1.43 12.34 11.10
N TYR A 69 1.87 11.13 11.43
CA TYR A 69 1.15 9.90 11.12
C TYR A 69 -0.18 9.77 11.89
N GLN A 70 -0.23 10.15 13.17
CA GLN A 70 -1.43 10.05 13.99
C GLN A 70 -2.46 11.12 13.63
N GLU A 71 -2.02 12.34 13.30
CA GLU A 71 -2.90 13.50 13.05
C GLU A 71 -3.32 13.66 11.59
N THR A 72 -2.78 12.84 10.68
CA THR A 72 -3.07 12.93 9.24
C THR A 72 -3.69 11.63 8.72
N PRO A 73 -5.02 11.47 8.76
CA PRO A 73 -5.69 10.25 8.29
C PRO A 73 -5.44 9.97 6.80
N GLU A 74 -5.26 11.01 5.99
CA GLU A 74 -4.96 10.91 4.56
C GLU A 74 -3.65 10.15 4.31
N ILE A 75 -2.61 10.42 5.12
CA ILE A 75 -1.35 9.66 5.09
C ILE A 75 -1.59 8.18 5.42
N GLN A 76 -2.47 7.88 6.37
CA GLN A 76 -2.78 6.49 6.75
C GLN A 76 -3.50 5.75 5.62
N GLU A 77 -4.42 6.42 4.93
CA GLU A 77 -5.12 5.90 3.75
C GLU A 77 -4.17 5.66 2.58
N LEU A 78 -3.32 6.64 2.26
CA LEU A 78 -2.31 6.53 1.20
C LEU A 78 -1.34 5.38 1.46
N LEU A 79 -0.91 5.21 2.71
CA LEU A 79 -0.10 4.07 3.14
C LEU A 79 -0.86 2.74 3.13
N GLY A 80 -2.17 2.73 2.85
CA GLY A 80 -2.97 1.56 2.57
C GLY A 80 -2.71 0.95 1.19
N TYR A 81 -2.40 1.78 0.18
CA TYR A 81 -2.19 1.35 -1.20
C TYR A 81 -0.93 0.50 -1.38
N ASN A 82 -1.06 -0.63 -2.08
CA ASN A 82 0.06 -1.55 -2.30
C ASN A 82 1.19 -0.91 -3.11
N THR A 83 0.85 -0.08 -4.10
CA THR A 83 1.82 0.66 -4.91
C THR A 83 2.64 1.62 -4.05
N VAL A 84 1.97 2.37 -3.15
CA VAL A 84 2.65 3.27 -2.22
C VAL A 84 3.60 2.49 -1.31
N LYS A 85 3.11 1.42 -0.66
CA LYS A 85 3.96 0.54 0.17
C LYS A 85 5.16 -0.01 -0.59
N PHE A 86 4.97 -0.45 -1.84
CA PHE A 86 6.02 -1.03 -2.67
C PHE A 86 7.12 -0.01 -3.00
N HIS A 87 6.75 1.19 -3.43
CA HIS A 87 7.70 2.25 -3.75
C HIS A 87 8.41 2.78 -2.51
N LEU A 88 7.69 3.02 -1.40
CA LEU A 88 8.30 3.45 -0.15
C LEU A 88 9.22 2.37 0.45
N ALA A 89 8.89 1.09 0.30
CA ALA A 89 9.79 0.00 0.69
C ALA A 89 11.09 -0.01 -0.12
N LYS A 90 11.05 0.38 -1.40
CA LYS A 90 12.26 0.55 -2.21
C LYS A 90 13.09 1.74 -1.75
N VAL A 91 12.45 2.88 -1.46
CA VAL A 91 13.13 4.07 -0.89
C VAL A 91 13.82 3.69 0.42
N HIS A 92 13.10 3.03 1.32
CA HIS A 92 13.64 2.53 2.58
C HIS A 92 14.83 1.59 2.35
N ARG A 93 14.72 0.65 1.39
CA ARG A 93 15.80 -0.26 1.05
C ARG A 93 17.05 0.50 0.60
N ILE A 94 16.93 1.50 -0.28
CA ILE A 94 18.05 2.34 -0.75
C ILE A 94 18.76 3.01 0.44
N LEU A 95 17.99 3.53 1.40
CA LEU A 95 18.52 4.22 2.57
C LEU A 95 19.19 3.25 3.58
N SER A 96 18.60 2.07 3.80
CA SER A 96 19.09 1.09 4.79
C SER A 96 20.26 0.25 4.29
N THR A 97 20.18 -0.22 3.05
CA THR A 97 21.13 -1.13 2.43
C THR A 97 21.54 -0.49 1.13
N GLY A 98 22.79 -0.08 0.96
CA GLY A 98 23.28 0.63 -0.23
C GLY A 98 23.26 -0.23 -1.50
N GLY A 99 22.11 -0.80 -1.85
CA GLY A 99 21.94 -1.88 -2.80
C GLY A 99 21.03 -1.45 -3.93
N SER A 100 21.62 -1.39 -5.12
CA SER A 100 20.92 -1.49 -6.39
C SER A 100 19.86 -2.61 -6.34
N PRO A 101 18.72 -2.47 -7.05
CA PRO A 101 17.72 -3.53 -7.16
C PRO A 101 18.26 -4.85 -7.72
N LEU A 102 19.49 -4.85 -8.24
CA LEU A 102 20.14 -5.97 -8.92
C LEU A 102 21.39 -6.48 -8.17
N GLY A 103 21.29 -6.75 -6.87
CA GLY A 103 22.09 -7.79 -6.19
C GLY A 103 23.62 -7.75 -6.23
N THR A 104 24.29 -6.64 -6.55
CA THR A 104 25.76 -6.57 -6.55
C THR A 104 26.30 -5.95 -5.24
N SER A 105 27.13 -6.74 -4.58
CA SER A 105 28.01 -6.53 -3.43
C SER A 105 28.19 -5.11 -2.86
N ASP A 106 27.82 -4.96 -1.58
CA ASP A 106 28.52 -4.34 -0.44
C ASP A 106 29.59 -3.26 -0.66
N ALA A 107 29.41 -2.36 -1.63
CA ALA A 107 30.07 -1.07 -1.60
C ALA A 107 29.36 -0.23 -0.52
N GLN A 108 30.05 0.01 0.60
CA GLN A 108 29.58 0.92 1.65
C GLN A 108 29.47 2.34 1.08
N MET A 109 28.35 2.63 0.41
CA MET A 109 28.03 3.97 -0.08
C MET A 109 27.83 4.92 1.10
N SER A 110 28.32 6.15 0.94
CA SER A 110 28.09 7.22 1.91
C SER A 110 26.59 7.45 2.10
N THR A 111 26.21 7.92 3.28
CA THR A 111 24.82 8.27 3.59
C THR A 111 24.26 9.27 2.58
N GLU A 112 25.07 10.24 2.16
CA GLU A 112 24.72 11.25 1.16
C GLU A 112 24.42 10.62 -0.22
N ALA A 113 25.23 9.66 -0.67
CA ALA A 113 24.99 8.96 -1.93
C ALA A 113 23.68 8.16 -1.90
N LYS A 114 23.35 7.52 -0.76
CA LYS A 114 22.08 6.81 -0.58
C LYS A 114 20.89 7.76 -0.60
N GLN A 115 21.02 8.93 0.05
CA GLN A 115 19.99 9.96 0.03
C GLN A 115 19.74 10.46 -1.39
N GLN A 116 20.80 10.72 -2.17
CA GLN A 116 20.65 11.15 -3.55
C GLN A 116 19.92 10.09 -4.40
N LEU A 117 20.29 8.81 -4.28
CA LEU A 117 19.60 7.72 -4.98
C LEU A 117 18.12 7.59 -4.58
N ALA A 118 17.79 7.81 -3.30
CA ALA A 118 16.42 7.81 -2.81
C ALA A 118 15.62 8.98 -3.40
N VAL A 119 16.23 10.17 -3.47
CA VAL A 119 15.64 11.36 -4.08
C VAL A 119 15.42 11.16 -5.58
N ASP A 120 16.43 10.66 -6.31
CA ASP A 120 16.32 10.37 -7.74
C ASP A 120 15.19 9.39 -8.02
N TYR A 121 15.08 8.34 -7.19
CA TYR A 121 13.99 7.38 -7.29
C TYR A 121 12.61 8.04 -7.06
N LEU A 122 12.46 8.84 -6.00
CA LEU A 122 11.22 9.58 -5.74
C LEU A 122 10.88 10.55 -6.88
N ASN A 123 11.87 11.23 -7.47
CA ASN A 123 11.66 12.13 -8.60
C ASN A 123 11.11 11.40 -9.84
N THR A 124 11.38 10.10 -10.01
CA THR A 124 10.72 9.32 -11.07
C THR A 124 9.22 9.11 -10.82
N LEU A 125 8.78 9.19 -9.57
CA LEU A 125 7.40 8.93 -9.14
C LEU A 125 6.59 10.21 -8.91
N ARG A 126 7.28 11.34 -8.66
CA ARG A 126 6.68 12.66 -8.42
C ARG A 126 6.29 13.36 -9.71
N TYR A 127 5.60 14.49 -9.60
CA TYR A 127 5.17 15.28 -10.75
C TYR A 127 6.31 15.54 -11.75
N GLY A 128 6.08 15.24 -13.03
CA GLY A 128 7.09 15.32 -14.09
C GLY A 128 8.00 14.08 -14.22
N GLY A 129 7.87 13.10 -13.32
CA GLY A 129 8.59 11.83 -13.35
C GLY A 129 8.04 10.83 -14.37
N VAL A 130 8.92 10.00 -14.93
CA VAL A 130 8.59 8.99 -15.96
C VAL A 130 7.65 7.88 -15.46
N HIS A 131 7.57 7.69 -14.15
CA HIS A 131 6.72 6.73 -13.46
C HIS A 131 5.77 7.43 -12.49
N TYR A 132 5.31 8.64 -12.86
CA TYR A 132 4.41 9.45 -12.03
C TYR A 132 3.32 8.61 -11.38
N ASN A 133 3.19 8.76 -10.06
CA ASN A 133 2.18 8.10 -9.27
C ASN A 133 1.50 9.15 -8.39
N GLU A 134 0.22 9.39 -8.64
CA GLU A 134 -0.59 10.39 -7.95
C GLU A 134 -0.59 10.18 -6.42
N ALA A 135 -0.79 8.95 -5.95
CA ALA A 135 -0.77 8.66 -4.52
C ALA A 135 0.60 8.87 -3.86
N ILE A 136 1.70 8.71 -4.60
CA ILE A 136 3.05 9.04 -4.10
C ILE A 136 3.26 10.55 -4.06
N GLU A 137 2.84 11.28 -5.10
CA GLU A 137 2.93 12.74 -5.11
C GLU A 137 2.13 13.34 -3.95
N GLU A 138 0.88 12.91 -3.78
CA GLU A 138 0.03 13.35 -2.67
C GLU A 138 0.65 13.00 -1.31
N PHE A 139 1.16 11.78 -1.14
CA PHE A 139 1.87 11.39 0.08
C PHE A 139 3.06 12.32 0.36
N CYS A 140 3.85 12.65 -0.66
CA CYS A 140 5.00 13.55 -0.54
C CYS A 140 4.58 14.98 -0.18
N GLN A 141 3.54 15.52 -0.83
CA GLN A 141 3.04 16.87 -0.57
C GLN A 141 2.49 17.02 0.84
N ILE A 142 1.63 16.09 1.26
CA ILE A 142 1.05 16.11 2.61
C ILE A 142 2.16 15.95 3.65
N SER A 143 3.06 14.98 3.46
CA SER A 143 4.18 14.77 4.39
C SER A 143 5.06 16.01 4.49
N LEU A 144 5.38 16.67 3.36
CA LEU A 144 6.18 17.89 3.35
C LEU A 144 5.48 19.03 4.08
N GLY A 145 4.22 19.33 3.74
CA GLY A 145 3.47 20.43 4.35
C GLY A 145 3.33 20.28 5.87
N LYS A 146 3.13 19.05 6.36
CA LYS A 146 3.08 18.77 7.80
C LYS A 146 4.44 18.90 8.49
N LEU A 147 5.53 18.60 7.78
CA LEU A 147 6.90 18.71 8.33
C LEU A 147 7.47 20.13 8.26
N THR A 148 7.08 20.92 7.25
CA THR A 148 7.52 22.32 7.11
C THR A 148 6.64 23.31 7.87
N GLY A 149 5.48 22.86 8.36
CA GLY A 149 4.52 23.71 9.07
C GLY A 149 3.70 24.61 8.14
N GLU A 150 3.77 24.39 6.83
CA GLU A 150 2.92 25.03 5.84
C GLU A 150 1.53 24.39 5.90
N SER A 151 0.77 24.82 6.92
CA SER A 151 -0.68 24.75 6.86
C SER A 151 -1.07 25.63 5.66
N ALA A 152 -1.65 25.02 4.62
CA ALA A 152 -2.22 25.75 3.49
C ALA A 152 -3.34 26.65 4.02
N GLU A 153 -2.98 27.89 4.32
CA GLU A 153 -3.91 28.97 4.58
C GLU A 153 -4.19 29.63 3.22
N SER A 154 -5.30 29.21 2.60
CA SER A 154 -5.94 29.90 1.46
C SER A 154 -7.41 29.51 1.40
#